data_AF-A0A1Y3SCL6-F1
#
_entry.id   AF-A0A1Y3SCL6-F1
#
_cell.length_a   1.000
_cell.length_b   1.000
_cell.length_c   1.000
_cell.angle_alpha   90.00
_cell.angle_beta   90.00
_cell.angle_gamma   90.00
#
_symmetry.space_group_name_H-M   'P 1'
#
loop_
_entity.id
_entity.type
_entity.pdbx_description
1 polymer ?
#
loop_
_entity_poly.entity_id
_entity_poly.type
_entity_poly.pdbx_seq_one_letter_code
_entity_poly.pdbx_strand_id
1 'polypeptide(L)'
;MNETGEGYNGAFTGPQIDEAIGKALGSGARTVSFTSSQWSGGALRIQAANHGMQSDTFGFVLRHLVSGVLKSGTWAAMGTGVSYEASSGDVVLTSDAPYDGSITFIS
;
A
#
# COMPACT_ATOMS: atom_id res chain seq x y z
N MET A 1 29.02 -32.43 6.00
CA MET A 1 28.38 -31.10 6.09
C MET A 1 28.81 -30.34 4.87
N ASN A 2 27.87 -29.92 4.01
CA ASN A 2 28.09 -28.87 3.02
C ASN A 2 26.70 -28.34 2.66
N GLU A 3 26.30 -27.27 3.34
CA GLU A 3 25.15 -26.46 2.96
C GLU A 3 25.61 -25.52 1.84
N THR A 4 25.26 -25.84 0.59
CA THR A 4 25.32 -24.88 -0.50
C THR A 4 24.11 -23.97 -0.38
N GLY A 5 24.22 -22.91 0.43
CA GLY A 5 23.28 -21.80 0.40
C GLY A 5 23.42 -21.08 -0.94
N GLU A 6 22.52 -21.37 -1.88
CA GLU A 6 22.42 -20.60 -3.12
C GLU A 6 21.94 -19.19 -2.79
N GLY A 7 22.89 -18.24 -2.75
CA GLY A 7 22.58 -16.83 -2.63
C GLY A 7 21.88 -16.32 -3.90
N TYR A 8 20.78 -15.58 -3.71
CA TYR A 8 20.08 -14.88 -4.79
C TYR A 8 20.97 -13.79 -5.41
N ASN A 9 21.30 -13.91 -6.70
CA ASN A 9 22.12 -12.96 -7.48
C ASN A 9 21.29 -12.08 -8.45
N GLY A 10 19.98 -11.96 -8.24
CA GLY A 10 19.08 -11.14 -9.07
C GLY A 10 18.61 -9.87 -8.37
N ALA A 11 18.29 -8.83 -9.13
CA ALA A 11 17.51 -7.71 -8.60
C ALA A 11 16.15 -8.22 -8.14
N PHE A 12 15.76 -7.92 -6.90
CA PHE A 12 14.45 -8.31 -6.39
C PHE A 12 13.36 -7.72 -7.29
N THR A 13 12.51 -8.59 -7.83
CA THR A 13 11.33 -8.15 -8.58
C THR A 13 10.30 -7.58 -7.60
N GLY A 14 9.44 -6.66 -8.06
CA GLY A 14 8.34 -6.11 -7.24
C GLY A 14 7.53 -7.20 -6.52
N PRO A 15 7.10 -8.28 -7.20
CA PRO A 15 6.40 -9.39 -6.56
C PRO A 15 7.18 -10.12 -5.46
N GLN A 16 8.51 -10.26 -5.61
CA GLN A 16 9.35 -10.89 -4.58
C GLN A 16 9.50 -9.99 -3.35
N ILE A 17 9.51 -8.67 -3.52
CA ILE A 17 9.50 -7.71 -2.42
C ILE A 17 8.15 -7.76 -1.70
N ASP A 18 7.04 -7.81 -2.45
CA ASP A 18 5.69 -7.91 -1.88
C ASP A 18 5.48 -9.22 -1.10
N GLU A 19 5.96 -10.35 -1.64
CA GLU A 19 5.92 -11.65 -0.95
C GLU A 19 6.81 -11.65 0.31
N ALA A 20 8.02 -11.09 0.22
CA ALA A 20 8.92 -11.01 1.36
C ALA A 20 8.38 -10.10 2.47
N ILE A 21 7.75 -8.98 2.12
CA ILE A 21 7.05 -8.10 3.06
C ILE A 21 5.86 -8.84 3.68
N GLY A 22 5.03 -9.52 2.86
CA GLY A 22 3.90 -10.30 3.35
C GLY A 22 4.30 -11.40 4.33
N LYS A 23 5.40 -12.12 4.05
CA LYS A 23 5.95 -13.14 4.97
C LYS A 23 6.59 -12.54 6.21
N ALA A 24 7.31 -11.42 6.09
CA ALA A 24 8.00 -10.78 7.22
C ALA A 24 7.04 -10.10 8.21
N LEU A 25 5.88 -9.62 7.73
CA LEU A 25 4.87 -9.00 8.59
C LEU A 25 3.94 -10.02 9.28
N GLY A 26 3.96 -11.29 8.86
CA GLY A 26 3.23 -12.39 9.50
C GLY A 26 1.69 -12.25 9.55
N SER A 27 1.13 -11.19 8.98
CA SER A 27 -0.31 -10.86 9.02
C SER A 27 -0.84 -10.73 7.60
N GLY A 28 -2.16 -10.71 7.43
CA GLY A 28 -2.84 -10.48 6.15
C GLY A 28 -2.61 -9.07 5.56
N ALA A 29 -1.41 -8.51 5.72
CA ALA A 29 -1.05 -7.20 5.23
C ALA A 29 -1.01 -7.19 3.70
N ARG A 30 -1.67 -6.18 3.13
CA ARG A 30 -1.80 -6.02 1.68
C ARG A 30 -1.39 -4.62 1.30
N THR A 31 -0.46 -4.50 0.37
CA THR A 31 0.00 -3.20 -0.14
C THR A 31 -0.61 -2.94 -1.51
N VAL A 32 -1.20 -1.77 -1.69
CA VAL A 32 -1.69 -1.29 -2.98
C VAL A 32 -0.91 -0.05 -3.36
N SER A 33 -0.23 -0.09 -4.49
CA SER A 33 0.44 1.07 -5.08
C SER A 33 -0.55 1.85 -5.96
N PHE A 34 -0.37 3.16 -6.03
CA PHE A 34 -1.19 4.06 -6.83
C PHE A 34 -0.39 5.21 -7.42
N THR A 35 -0.93 5.83 -8.46
CA THR A 35 -0.37 7.01 -9.12
C THR A 35 -1.28 8.23 -8.96
N SER A 36 -0.68 9.41 -9.02
CA SER A 36 -1.34 10.72 -9.05
C SER A 36 -2.45 10.81 -10.10
N SER A 37 -2.32 10.10 -11.23
CA SER A 37 -3.33 10.03 -12.30
C SER A 37 -4.59 9.24 -11.94
N GLN A 38 -4.58 8.42 -10.89
CA GLN A 38 -5.74 7.67 -10.42
C GLN A 38 -6.65 8.48 -9.49
N TRP A 39 -6.18 9.65 -9.03
CA TRP A 39 -6.99 10.57 -8.24
C TRP A 39 -7.98 11.32 -9.15
N SER A 40 -9.22 11.46 -8.70
CA SER A 40 -10.26 12.20 -9.40
C SER A 40 -11.15 12.93 -8.39
N GLY A 41 -11.36 14.24 -8.59
CA GLY A 41 -12.20 15.05 -7.71
C GLY A 41 -11.73 15.07 -6.25
N GLY A 42 -10.42 15.00 -6.00
CA GLY A 42 -9.84 14.96 -4.65
C GLY A 42 -9.93 13.59 -3.95
N ALA A 43 -10.34 12.53 -4.67
CA ALA A 43 -10.47 11.19 -4.13
C ALA A 43 -9.77 10.13 -4.99
N LEU A 44 -9.32 9.06 -4.34
CA LEU A 44 -8.85 7.84 -4.99
C LEU A 44 -9.55 6.65 -4.34
N ARG A 45 -10.05 5.71 -5.15
CA ARG A 45 -10.72 4.50 -4.67
C ARG A 45 -9.82 3.27 -4.79
N ILE A 46 -9.55 2.63 -3.67
CA ILE A 46 -8.94 1.30 -3.61
C ILE A 46 -10.06 0.29 -3.54
N GLN A 47 -10.27 -0.47 -4.62
CA GLN A 47 -11.36 -1.42 -4.71
C GLN A 47 -11.26 -2.55 -3.67
N ALA A 48 -12.39 -3.02 -3.16
CA ALA A 48 -12.48 -4.12 -2.19
C ALA A 48 -11.60 -5.34 -2.55
N ALA A 49 -11.58 -5.70 -3.83
CA ALA A 49 -10.80 -6.82 -4.37
C ALA A 49 -9.27 -6.68 -4.18
N ASN A 50 -8.77 -5.45 -3.98
CA ASN A 50 -7.35 -5.14 -3.94
C ASN A 50 -6.79 -5.06 -2.51
N HIS A 51 -7.62 -4.86 -1.49
CA HIS A 51 -7.15 -4.67 -0.11
C HIS A 51 -7.63 -5.75 0.88
N GLY A 52 -8.67 -6.52 0.55
CA GLY A 52 -9.09 -7.69 1.34
C GLY A 52 -9.62 -7.40 2.76
N MET A 53 -9.92 -6.15 3.09
CA MET A 53 -10.55 -5.77 4.36
C MET A 53 -12.06 -6.01 4.26
N GLN A 54 -12.67 -6.48 5.34
CA GLN A 54 -14.10 -6.84 5.38
C GLN A 54 -14.96 -5.83 6.16
N SER A 55 -14.32 -4.93 6.90
CA SER A 55 -14.95 -3.88 7.69
C SER A 55 -14.07 -2.63 7.74
N ASP A 56 -14.53 -1.59 8.41
CA ASP A 56 -13.81 -0.35 8.71
C ASP A 56 -12.76 -0.51 9.82
N THR A 57 -12.65 -1.69 10.42
CA THR A 57 -11.70 -1.99 11.49
C THR A 57 -10.42 -2.54 10.88
N PHE A 58 -9.52 -1.65 10.47
CA PHE A 58 -8.19 -2.02 9.97
C PHE A 58 -7.13 -0.98 10.34
N GLY A 59 -5.89 -1.45 10.49
CA GLY A 59 -4.71 -0.58 10.51
C GLY A 59 -4.27 -0.26 9.08
N PHE A 60 -3.62 0.89 8.90
CA PHE A 60 -2.99 1.21 7.62
C PHE A 60 -1.72 2.04 7.79
N VAL A 61 -0.85 1.96 6.78
CA VAL A 61 0.31 2.83 6.61
C VAL A 61 0.27 3.42 5.22
N LEU A 62 0.27 4.76 5.14
CA LEU A 62 0.29 5.49 3.87
C LEU A 62 1.68 6.05 3.58
N ARG A 63 2.13 5.93 2.33
CA ARG A 63 3.45 6.40 1.88
C ARG A 63 3.32 7.14 0.56
N HIS A 64 4.08 8.22 0.44
CA HIS A 64 4.20 9.05 -0.77
C HIS A 64 5.54 8.74 -1.44
N LEU A 65 5.53 8.52 -2.75
CA LEU A 65 6.72 8.34 -3.57
C LEU A 65 7.38 9.70 -3.86
N VAL A 66 8.50 9.98 -3.20
CA VAL A 66 9.27 11.21 -3.39
C VAL A 66 10.64 10.86 -3.96
N SER A 67 10.93 11.33 -5.17
CA SER A 67 12.21 11.07 -5.86
C SER A 67 12.54 9.57 -5.94
N GLY A 68 11.54 8.74 -6.24
CA GLY A 68 11.69 7.28 -6.36
C GLY A 68 11.73 6.52 -5.02
N VAL A 69 11.53 7.20 -3.88
CA VAL A 69 11.54 6.56 -2.54
C VAL A 69 10.20 6.75 -1.83
N LEU A 70 9.61 5.66 -1.34
CA LEU A 70 8.39 5.69 -0.54
C LEU A 70 8.67 6.21 0.87
N LYS A 71 8.04 7.33 1.24
CA LYS A 71 8.18 7.99 2.53
C LYS A 71 6.83 8.09 3.25
N SER A 72 6.78 7.67 4.50
CA SER A 72 5.69 8.01 5.42
C SER A 72 5.91 9.41 6.00
N GLY A 73 4.87 10.01 6.60
CA GLY A 73 4.98 11.29 7.31
C GLY A 73 5.23 12.52 6.41
N THR A 74 5.21 12.35 5.09
CA THR A 74 5.20 13.50 4.17
C THR A 74 3.90 14.28 4.31
N TRP A 75 3.90 15.56 3.97
CA TRP A 75 2.69 16.39 4.03
C TRP A 75 1.51 15.79 3.25
N ALA A 76 1.77 15.21 2.06
CA ALA A 76 0.74 14.59 1.23
C ALA A 76 0.13 13.35 1.91
N ALA A 77 0.97 12.49 2.47
CA ALA A 77 0.51 11.30 3.19
C ALA A 77 -0.23 11.66 4.49
N MET A 78 0.26 12.65 5.24
CA MET A 78 -0.36 13.10 6.49
C MET A 78 -1.69 13.86 6.25
N GLY A 79 -1.81 14.55 5.12
CA GLY A 79 -3.01 15.27 4.70
C GLY A 79 -4.02 14.40 3.94
N THR A 80 -3.82 13.08 3.88
CA THR A 80 -4.76 12.17 3.23
C THR A 80 -5.70 11.54 4.25
N GLY A 81 -7.00 11.72 4.06
CA GLY A 81 -8.03 10.98 4.78
C GLY A 81 -8.16 9.56 4.22
N VAL A 82 -8.50 8.61 5.09
CA VAL A 82 -8.78 7.21 4.72
C VAL A 82 -10.11 6.83 5.32
N SER A 83 -11.06 6.42 4.48
CA SER A 83 -12.38 5.94 4.93
C SER A 83 -12.75 4.62 4.24
N TYR A 84 -13.59 3.83 4.90
CA TYR A 84 -14.18 2.62 4.35
C TYR A 84 -15.62 2.90 3.93
N GLU A 85 -15.94 2.61 2.67
CA GLU A 85 -17.28 2.76 2.10
C GLU A 85 -18.04 1.44 2.26
N ALA A 86 -18.89 1.34 3.28
CA ALA A 86 -19.56 0.08 3.64
C ALA A 86 -20.46 -0.49 2.52
N SER A 87 -20.95 0.35 1.62
CA SER A 87 -21.83 -0.07 0.52
C SER A 87 -21.10 -0.86 -0.58
N SER A 88 -19.84 -0.53 -0.89
CA SER A 88 -19.03 -1.24 -1.89
C SER A 88 -17.89 -2.05 -1.29
N GLY A 89 -17.53 -1.79 -0.03
CA GLY A 89 -16.34 -2.32 0.62
C GLY A 89 -15.04 -1.66 0.16
N ASP A 90 -15.11 -0.56 -0.61
CA ASP A 90 -13.92 0.15 -1.07
C ASP A 90 -13.31 0.99 0.05
N VAL A 91 -11.99 1.17 -0.02
CA VAL A 91 -11.30 2.19 0.77
C VAL A 91 -11.13 3.44 -0.08
N VAL A 92 -11.61 4.58 0.42
CA VAL A 92 -11.51 5.88 -0.24
C VAL A 92 -10.42 6.70 0.43
N LEU A 93 -9.43 7.11 -0.36
CA LEU A 93 -8.43 8.09 0.03
C LEU A 93 -8.90 9.47 -0.41
N THR A 94 -8.82 10.48 0.46
CA THR A 94 -9.16 11.88 0.14
C THR A 94 -7.98 12.79 0.39
N SER A 95 -7.63 13.64 -0.57
CA SER A 95 -6.49 14.57 -0.44
C SER A 95 -6.66 15.77 -1.35
N ASP A 96 -6.17 16.92 -0.91
CA ASP A 96 -6.15 18.16 -1.71
C ASP A 96 -5.05 18.17 -2.78
N ALA A 97 -4.11 17.22 -2.72
CA ALA A 97 -3.03 17.11 -3.69
C ALA A 97 -2.81 15.66 -4.13
N PRO A 98 -3.07 15.32 -5.40
CA PRO A 98 -2.74 14.01 -5.95
C PRO A 98 -1.25 13.69 -5.89
N TYR A 99 -0.91 12.44 -5.57
CA TYR A 99 0.48 11.96 -5.54
C TYR A 99 0.59 10.47 -5.87
N ASP A 100 1.78 10.07 -6.27
CA ASP A 100 2.15 8.66 -6.45
C ASP A 100 2.51 8.06 -5.08
N GLY A 101 2.08 6.84 -4.79
CA GLY A 101 2.27 6.30 -3.44
C GLY A 101 1.80 4.87 -3.27
N SER A 102 1.64 4.49 -2.02
CA SER A 102 1.14 3.19 -1.62
C SER A 102 0.42 3.26 -0.27
N ILE A 103 -0.58 2.41 -0.10
CA ILE A 103 -1.20 2.11 1.19
C ILE A 103 -0.96 0.65 1.54
N THR A 104 -0.51 0.37 2.76
CA THR A 104 -0.42 -0.98 3.32
C THR A 104 -1.51 -1.16 4.37
N PHE A 105 -2.42 -2.10 4.14
CA PHE A 105 -3.47 -2.50 5.07
C PHE A 105 -2.95 -3.54 6.07
N ILE A 106 -3.46 -3.52 7.29
CA ILE A 106 -3.11 -4.43 8.38
C ILE A 106 -4.41 -4.87 9.06
N SER A 107 -4.70 -6.18 9.02
CA SER A 107 -5.83 -6.83 9.67
C SER A 107 -5.52 -7.24 11.10
#